data_AF-A0A953IM30-F1
#
_entry.id   AF-A0A953IM30-F1
#
_cell.length_a   1.000
_cell.length_b   1.000
_cell.length_c   1.000
_cell.angle_alpha   90.00
_cell.angle_beta   90.00
_cell.angle_gamma   90.00
#
_symmetry.space_group_name_H-M   'P 1'
#
loop_
_entity.id
_entity.type
_entity.pdbx_description
1 polymer ?
#
loop_
_entity_poly.entity_id
_entity_poly.type
_entity_poly.pdbx_seq_one_letter_code
_entity_poly.pdbx_strand_id
1 'polypeptide(L)'
;ETNTPDPATYEEAKPHLLPGLRHPVVFKAMALVEGAGFDPGEAMPCRPLGPNLAVYLFVDQAHSMRYVVQTALDRWGVTFDDAFEQALTNLRERSRAPLAQLGRGVAVSTWSDSYDSARLLLSEVLAQIEAPGEPVAFAPGHNTLILTGDRDEDSLSAALRLARESWENEPRPVSVLPVVRRGSRWQELVLPRGHGCFELLRELRVCEAAQLYEEQTPALQSWYERRGEDVYVARLMASKHTETGHFNSVAVWSKGVDTLLPQAEQIAFYDPDEGEKGKTLAMVDSDLVESRLETHLERTDHVPKRFRVRTFPTLEAIEQLRLLQERRAGAGAAAGRS
;
A
#
# COMPACT_ATOMS: atom_id res chain seq x y z
N GLU A 1 7.52 -34.00 4.24
CA GLU A 1 7.63 -32.67 4.87
C GLU A 1 7.17 -32.81 6.32
N THR A 2 8.08 -32.70 7.28
CA THR A 2 7.72 -32.74 8.70
C THR A 2 7.07 -31.41 9.05
N ASN A 3 5.74 -31.41 9.16
CA ASN A 3 4.99 -30.25 9.60
C ASN A 3 5.33 -30.01 11.08
N THR A 4 6.22 -29.06 11.37
CA THR A 4 6.58 -28.73 12.75
C THR A 4 5.31 -28.24 13.45
N PRO A 5 4.86 -28.86 14.55
CA PRO A 5 3.62 -28.45 15.22
C PRO A 5 3.75 -27.01 15.73
N ASP A 6 2.61 -26.30 15.77
CA ASP A 6 2.58 -24.97 16.37
C ASP A 6 2.97 -25.02 17.85
N PRO A 7 3.71 -24.02 18.36
CA PRO A 7 4.04 -23.96 19.77
C PRO A 7 2.78 -24.04 20.63
N ALA A 8 2.76 -25.03 21.53
CA ALA A 8 1.66 -25.22 22.47
C ALA A 8 1.69 -24.15 23.55
N THR A 9 2.89 -23.69 23.92
CA THR A 9 3.12 -22.73 25.01
C THR A 9 3.89 -21.48 24.56
N TYR A 10 3.80 -20.41 25.36
CA TYR A 10 4.60 -19.21 25.13
C TYR A 10 6.09 -19.49 25.20
N GLU A 11 6.57 -20.27 26.17
CA GLU A 11 8.00 -20.57 26.34
C GLU A 11 8.60 -21.29 25.12
N GLU A 12 7.81 -22.13 24.44
CA GLU A 12 8.20 -22.74 23.16
C GLU A 12 8.23 -21.71 22.02
N ALA A 13 7.30 -20.77 21.97
CA ALA A 13 7.23 -19.75 20.92
C ALA A 13 8.30 -18.65 21.09
N LYS A 14 8.57 -18.27 22.34
CA LYS A 14 9.38 -17.12 22.77
C LYS A 14 10.72 -16.98 22.04
N PRO A 15 11.58 -18.00 21.90
CA PRO A 15 12.87 -17.86 21.20
C PRO A 15 12.73 -17.73 19.67
N HIS A 16 11.55 -18.04 19.13
CA HIS A 16 11.24 -18.03 17.70
C HIS A 16 10.41 -16.81 17.27
N LEU A 17 9.98 -15.98 18.23
CA LEU A 17 9.20 -14.78 17.92
C LEU A 17 10.04 -13.74 17.17
N LEU A 18 9.55 -13.27 16.03
CA LEU A 18 10.15 -12.18 15.26
C LEU A 18 9.07 -11.23 14.75
N PRO A 19 9.34 -9.91 14.71
CA PRO A 19 8.43 -8.97 14.09
C PRO A 19 8.69 -8.91 12.59
N GLY A 20 7.65 -8.76 11.79
CA GLY A 20 7.76 -8.50 10.36
C GLY A 20 6.81 -7.40 9.91
N LEU A 21 7.18 -6.70 8.84
CA LEU A 21 6.37 -5.62 8.29
C LEU A 21 5.49 -6.12 7.14
N ARG A 22 4.26 -5.63 7.09
CA ARG A 22 3.33 -5.81 5.97
C ARG A 22 2.56 -4.53 5.69
N HIS A 23 2.01 -4.43 4.49
CA HIS A 23 1.00 -3.41 4.21
C HIS A 23 -0.26 -3.66 5.09
N PRO A 24 -0.84 -2.64 5.75
CA PRO A 24 -2.00 -2.80 6.63
C PRO A 24 -3.25 -3.41 5.97
N VAL A 25 -3.36 -3.33 4.64
CA VAL A 25 -4.53 -3.83 3.90
C VAL A 25 -4.43 -5.30 3.53
N VAL A 26 -3.25 -5.92 3.61
CA VAL A 26 -2.99 -7.24 3.01
C VAL A 26 -3.95 -8.31 3.56
N PHE A 27 -4.20 -8.35 4.87
CA PHE A 27 -5.08 -9.36 5.47
C PHE A 27 -6.57 -9.07 5.27
N LYS A 28 -6.94 -7.79 5.11
CA LYS A 28 -8.33 -7.45 4.76
C LYS A 28 -8.67 -7.90 3.35
N ALA A 29 -7.71 -7.83 2.43
CA ALA A 29 -7.85 -8.40 1.09
C ALA A 29 -7.84 -9.94 1.12
N MET A 30 -6.93 -10.55 1.90
CA MET A 30 -6.81 -12.02 2.00
C MET A 30 -8.01 -12.70 2.68
N ALA A 31 -8.71 -12.04 3.60
CA ALA A 31 -9.92 -12.59 4.24
C ALA A 31 -11.04 -12.92 3.22
N LEU A 32 -10.98 -12.38 2.01
CA LEU A 32 -11.93 -12.66 0.93
C LEU A 32 -11.57 -13.92 0.12
N VAL A 33 -10.36 -14.48 0.31
CA VAL A 33 -9.85 -15.64 -0.43
C VAL A 33 -10.16 -16.91 0.35
N GLU A 34 -11.06 -17.74 -0.18
CA GLU A 34 -11.27 -19.10 0.34
C GLU A 34 -10.00 -19.95 0.15
N GLY A 35 -9.59 -20.67 1.21
CA GLY A 35 -8.41 -21.53 1.15
C GLY A 35 -7.06 -20.82 1.28
N ALA A 36 -7.03 -19.54 1.72
CA ALA A 36 -5.81 -18.77 1.95
C ALA A 36 -4.86 -19.32 3.05
N GLY A 37 -5.19 -20.46 3.66
CA GLY A 37 -4.43 -21.04 4.77
C GLY A 37 -4.63 -20.29 6.10
N PHE A 38 -5.65 -19.43 6.18
CA PHE A 38 -6.04 -18.68 7.36
C PHE A 38 -7.56 -18.62 7.43
N ASP A 39 -8.13 -18.64 8.64
CA ASP A 39 -9.57 -18.44 8.84
C ASP A 39 -9.91 -16.95 8.68
N PRO A 40 -10.75 -16.54 7.71
CA PRO A 40 -11.17 -15.14 7.55
C PRO A 40 -11.75 -14.49 8.82
N GLY A 41 -12.27 -15.30 9.76
CA GLY A 41 -12.76 -14.84 11.05
C GLY A 41 -11.70 -14.75 12.16
N GLU A 42 -10.51 -15.29 11.94
CA GLU A 42 -9.42 -15.21 12.91
C GLU A 42 -8.81 -13.80 12.90
N ALA A 43 -8.64 -13.23 14.08
CA ALA A 43 -8.03 -11.91 14.20
C ALA A 43 -6.51 -12.01 14.03
N MET A 44 -5.95 -11.08 13.25
CA MET A 44 -4.51 -10.89 13.05
C MET A 44 -4.05 -9.66 13.83
N PRO A 45 -3.55 -9.82 15.07
CA PRO A 45 -3.06 -8.71 15.86
C PRO A 45 -1.91 -8.02 15.14
N CYS A 46 -1.98 -6.69 15.06
CA CYS A 46 -0.92 -5.90 14.46
C CYS A 46 -0.80 -4.54 15.15
N ARG A 47 0.38 -3.93 15.01
CA ARG A 47 0.64 -2.57 15.47
C ARG A 47 0.94 -1.67 14.25
N PRO A 48 0.10 -0.67 13.95
CA PRO A 48 0.41 0.29 12.90
C PRO A 48 1.72 1.02 13.21
N LEU A 49 2.61 1.07 12.22
CA LEU A 49 3.87 1.82 12.31
C LEU A 49 3.73 3.16 11.59
N GLY A 50 3.04 3.18 10.46
CA GLY A 50 2.77 4.35 9.63
C GLY A 50 1.55 4.12 8.72
N PRO A 51 1.35 4.95 7.68
CA PRO A 51 0.18 4.84 6.81
C PRO A 51 0.15 3.53 5.99
N ASN A 52 1.32 3.01 5.65
CA ASN A 52 1.56 1.92 4.71
C ASN A 52 2.32 0.73 5.34
N LEU A 53 2.62 0.79 6.63
CA LEU A 53 3.36 -0.25 7.35
C LEU A 53 2.67 -0.61 8.67
N ALA A 54 2.46 -1.90 8.88
CA ALA A 54 2.04 -2.47 10.15
C ALA A 54 2.97 -3.63 10.55
N VAL A 55 3.19 -3.75 11.86
CA VAL A 55 3.98 -4.82 12.46
C VAL A 55 3.08 -6.00 12.77
N TYR A 56 3.47 -7.17 12.29
CA TYR A 56 2.92 -8.47 12.64
C TYR A 56 3.99 -9.30 13.35
N LEU A 57 3.57 -10.29 14.12
CA LEU A 57 4.47 -11.22 14.78
C LEU A 57 4.46 -12.56 14.06
N PHE A 58 5.61 -13.21 14.05
CA PHE A 58 5.83 -14.50 13.45
C PHE A 58 6.47 -15.44 14.47
N VAL A 59 6.07 -16.70 14.42
CA VAL A 59 6.88 -17.81 14.95
C VAL A 59 7.72 -18.32 13.79
N ASP A 60 9.03 -18.14 13.88
CA ASP A 60 10.00 -18.56 12.88
C ASP A 60 10.84 -19.74 13.35
N GLN A 61 10.46 -20.91 12.86
CA GLN A 61 11.12 -22.18 13.10
C GLN A 61 11.87 -22.62 11.83
N ALA A 62 12.83 -23.53 12.00
CA ALA A 62 13.77 -23.93 10.93
C ALA A 62 13.12 -24.33 9.59
N HIS A 63 11.87 -24.79 9.59
CA HIS A 63 11.15 -25.24 8.40
C HIS A 63 9.76 -24.58 8.23
N SER A 64 9.42 -23.57 9.04
CA SER A 64 8.12 -22.92 8.95
C SER A 64 8.14 -21.52 9.56
N MET A 65 7.56 -20.57 8.85
CA MET A 65 7.25 -19.22 9.33
C MET A 65 5.74 -19.05 9.37
N ARG A 66 5.18 -18.75 10.54
CA ARG A 66 3.73 -18.62 10.75
C ARG A 66 3.39 -17.34 11.48
N TYR A 67 2.27 -16.72 11.13
CA TYR A 67 1.78 -15.57 11.86
C TYR A 67 1.34 -15.95 13.26
N VAL A 68 1.58 -15.06 14.21
CA VAL A 68 0.94 -15.12 15.52
C VAL A 68 -0.45 -14.51 15.38
N VAL A 69 -1.45 -15.35 15.61
CA VAL A 69 -2.88 -15.04 15.54
C VAL A 69 -3.43 -14.79 16.94
N GLN A 70 -4.60 -14.15 17.06
CA GLN A 70 -5.17 -13.82 18.38
C GLN A 70 -5.40 -15.06 19.24
N THR A 71 -5.88 -16.16 18.65
CA THR A 71 -6.12 -17.42 19.38
C THR A 71 -4.84 -18.03 19.96
N ALA A 72 -3.68 -17.80 19.34
CA ALA A 72 -2.38 -18.24 19.84
C ALA A 72 -1.96 -17.41 21.07
N LEU A 73 -2.13 -16.09 21.02
CA LEU A 73 -1.85 -15.21 22.16
C LEU A 73 -2.72 -15.56 23.37
N ASP A 74 -4.03 -15.77 23.15
CA ASP A 74 -4.98 -16.16 24.19
C ASP A 74 -4.59 -17.49 24.83
N ARG A 75 -4.22 -18.49 24.01
CA ARG A 75 -3.73 -19.79 24.49
C ARG A 75 -2.44 -19.67 25.30
N TRP A 76 -1.53 -18.83 24.86
CA TRP A 76 -0.25 -18.56 25.53
C TRP A 76 -0.41 -17.71 26.79
N GLY A 77 -1.55 -17.05 26.98
CA GLY A 77 -1.81 -16.17 28.11
C GLY A 77 -0.95 -14.90 28.10
N VAL A 78 -0.55 -14.41 26.92
CA VAL A 78 0.31 -13.22 26.76
C VAL A 78 -0.36 -12.18 25.87
N THR A 79 -0.04 -10.91 26.09
CA THR A 79 -0.52 -9.84 25.22
C THR A 79 0.32 -9.73 23.95
N PHE A 80 -0.22 -9.08 22.91
CA PHE A 80 0.56 -8.76 21.72
C PHE A 80 1.80 -7.92 22.06
N ASP A 81 1.67 -6.97 23.00
CA ASP A 81 2.74 -6.07 23.38
C ASP A 81 3.89 -6.82 24.06
N ASP A 82 3.59 -7.76 24.97
CA ASP A 82 4.62 -8.60 25.60
C ASP A 82 5.34 -9.48 24.58
N ALA A 83 4.58 -10.09 23.66
CA ALA A 83 5.15 -10.89 22.57
C ALA A 83 6.00 -10.04 21.60
N PHE A 84 5.59 -8.79 21.35
CA PHE A 84 6.32 -7.87 20.49
C PHE A 84 7.66 -7.42 21.10
N GLU A 85 7.70 -7.11 22.40
CA GLU A 85 8.97 -6.77 23.07
C GLU A 85 9.97 -7.93 23.04
N GLN A 86 9.49 -9.16 23.21
CA GLN A 86 10.33 -10.35 23.02
C GLN A 86 10.81 -10.46 21.56
N ALA A 87 9.92 -10.27 20.59
CA ALA A 87 10.25 -10.35 19.18
C ALA A 87 11.32 -9.30 18.80
N LEU A 88 11.23 -8.08 19.32
CA LEU A 88 12.25 -7.04 19.15
C LEU A 88 13.59 -7.45 19.74
N THR A 89 13.57 -8.11 20.91
CA THR A 89 14.80 -8.63 21.54
C THR A 89 15.47 -9.66 20.64
N ASN A 90 14.70 -10.62 20.12
CA ASN A 90 15.19 -11.64 19.20
C ASN A 90 15.72 -11.04 17.89
N LEU A 91 15.03 -10.05 17.33
CA LEU A 91 15.49 -9.34 16.12
C LEU A 91 16.80 -8.58 16.38
N ARG A 92 16.92 -7.90 17.52
CA ARG A 92 18.12 -7.16 17.91
C ARG A 92 19.36 -8.06 17.99
N GLU A 93 19.22 -9.25 18.55
CA GLU A 93 20.32 -10.23 18.62
C GLU A 93 20.85 -10.63 17.24
N ARG A 94 19.97 -10.61 16.22
CA ARG A 94 20.27 -10.92 14.81
C ARG A 94 20.71 -9.70 13.98
N SER A 95 20.88 -8.53 14.60
CA SER A 95 21.05 -7.25 13.89
C SER A 95 22.42 -6.59 14.09
N ARG A 96 23.46 -7.39 14.34
CA ARG A 96 24.83 -6.88 14.62
C ARG A 96 25.62 -6.44 13.39
N ALA A 97 25.21 -6.84 12.19
CA ALA A 97 25.88 -6.46 10.95
C ALA A 97 25.62 -4.98 10.61
N PRO A 98 26.54 -4.30 9.90
CA PRO A 98 26.33 -2.95 9.44
C PRO A 98 25.46 -2.91 8.18
N LEU A 99 24.80 -1.78 7.96
CA LEU A 99 24.24 -1.41 6.66
C LEU A 99 25.35 -1.16 5.64
N ALA A 100 25.11 -1.50 4.38
CA ALA A 100 25.96 -1.11 3.27
C ALA A 100 25.66 0.34 2.87
N GLN A 101 26.70 1.17 2.74
CA GLN A 101 26.55 2.55 2.27
C GLN A 101 26.56 2.57 0.73
N LEU A 102 25.51 3.15 0.15
CA LEU A 102 25.37 3.35 -1.28
C LEU A 102 25.57 4.84 -1.61
N GLY A 103 26.79 5.21 -2.00
CA GLY A 103 27.13 6.60 -2.25
C GLY A 103 27.19 7.43 -0.96
N ARG A 104 26.74 8.69 -1.03
CA ARG A 104 26.58 9.56 0.15
C ARG A 104 25.10 9.56 0.51
N GLY A 105 24.76 9.36 1.80
CA GLY A 105 23.40 9.60 2.30
C GLY A 105 22.36 8.49 2.09
N VAL A 106 22.71 7.35 1.48
CA VAL A 106 21.84 6.18 1.35
C VAL A 106 22.50 4.94 1.97
N ALA A 107 21.77 4.23 2.81
CA ALA A 107 22.20 2.98 3.43
C ALA A 107 21.21 1.85 3.13
N VAL A 108 21.71 0.64 2.87
CA VAL A 108 20.90 -0.53 2.47
C VAL A 108 21.23 -1.72 3.37
N SER A 109 20.21 -2.51 3.67
CA SER A 109 20.35 -3.73 4.45
C SER A 109 21.20 -4.80 3.77
N THR A 110 21.81 -5.67 4.57
CA THR A 110 22.76 -6.69 4.12
C THR A 110 22.46 -8.08 4.69
N TRP A 111 21.40 -8.22 5.48
CA TRP A 111 21.13 -9.46 6.23
C TRP A 111 20.53 -10.54 5.35
N SER A 112 19.59 -10.15 4.47
CA SER A 112 18.88 -11.07 3.57
C SER A 112 18.28 -12.28 4.30
N ASP A 113 17.77 -12.06 5.52
CA ASP A 113 17.23 -13.10 6.40
C ASP A 113 15.71 -13.04 6.54
N SER A 114 15.04 -12.33 5.63
CA SER A 114 13.61 -12.03 5.62
C SER A 114 13.10 -11.04 6.66
N TYR A 115 14.00 -10.44 7.45
CA TYR A 115 13.65 -9.46 8.47
C TYR A 115 14.38 -8.12 8.29
N ASP A 116 15.01 -7.90 7.14
CA ASP A 116 15.71 -6.66 6.82
C ASP A 116 14.81 -5.44 7.03
N SER A 117 13.59 -5.46 6.47
CA SER A 117 12.62 -4.36 6.65
C SER A 117 12.19 -4.19 8.10
N ALA A 118 12.06 -5.27 8.88
CA ALA A 118 11.70 -5.20 10.29
C ALA A 118 12.74 -4.49 11.16
N ARG A 119 14.00 -4.43 10.72
CA ARG A 119 15.08 -3.70 11.42
C ARG A 119 14.88 -2.19 11.45
N LEU A 120 13.90 -1.67 10.70
CA LEU A 120 13.34 -0.33 10.88
C LEU A 120 12.90 -0.05 12.32
N LEU A 121 12.53 -1.09 13.07
CA LEU A 121 12.06 -1.00 14.45
C LEU A 121 13.20 -0.80 15.47
N LEU A 122 14.46 -0.98 15.06
CA LEU A 122 15.63 -0.95 15.94
C LEU A 122 16.35 0.39 15.86
N SER A 123 16.36 1.13 16.97
CA SER A 123 17.05 2.43 17.08
C SER A 123 18.52 2.38 16.69
N GLU A 124 19.20 1.31 17.05
CA GLU A 124 20.61 1.05 16.79
C GLU A 124 20.92 0.81 15.30
N VAL A 125 19.96 0.32 14.52
CA VAL A 125 20.09 0.22 13.06
C VAL A 125 19.91 1.59 12.42
N LEU A 126 18.93 2.36 12.90
CA LEU A 126 18.70 3.73 12.44
C LEU A 126 19.83 4.68 12.82
N ALA A 127 20.56 4.41 13.90
CA ALA A 127 21.72 5.21 14.29
C ALA A 127 22.93 5.01 13.35
N GLN A 128 22.91 4.03 12.44
CA GLN A 128 24.00 3.77 11.50
C GLN A 128 23.99 4.70 10.29
N ILE A 129 22.91 5.45 10.05
CA ILE A 129 22.86 6.38 8.92
C ILE A 129 23.32 7.78 9.32
N GLU A 130 24.26 8.30 8.54
CA GLU A 130 24.68 9.69 8.56
C GLU A 130 24.08 10.41 7.36
N ALA A 131 22.82 10.85 7.48
CA ALA A 131 22.12 11.60 6.43
C ALA A 131 21.55 12.92 6.96
N PRO A 132 21.54 14.00 6.15
CA PRO A 132 20.95 15.27 6.55
C PRO A 132 19.44 15.18 6.77
N GLY A 133 18.97 15.81 7.84
CA GLY A 133 17.54 15.91 8.13
C GLY A 133 17.05 14.75 8.99
N GLU A 134 15.79 14.38 8.78
CA GLU A 134 15.11 13.33 9.53
C GLU A 134 15.16 12.01 8.76
N PRO A 135 15.28 10.85 9.47
CA PRO A 135 15.40 9.55 8.81
C PRO A 135 14.19 9.20 7.96
N VAL A 136 14.44 8.82 6.71
CA VAL A 136 13.47 8.25 5.77
C VAL A 136 13.81 6.78 5.57
N ALA A 137 12.80 5.93 5.60
CA ALA A 137 12.95 4.50 5.42
C ALA A 137 12.02 3.96 4.35
N PHE A 138 12.51 2.98 3.59
CA PHE A 138 11.76 2.22 2.61
C PHE A 138 11.84 0.74 2.96
N ALA A 139 10.69 0.07 2.88
CA ALA A 139 10.56 -1.36 3.09
C ALA A 139 9.85 -1.99 1.87
N PRO A 140 10.50 -2.01 0.68
CA PRO A 140 9.89 -2.53 -0.55
C PRO A 140 9.56 -4.02 -0.45
N GLY A 141 10.34 -4.77 0.35
CA GLY A 141 10.18 -6.21 0.54
C GLY A 141 10.67 -6.68 1.92
N HIS A 142 10.70 -7.99 2.10
CA HIS A 142 11.13 -8.60 3.36
C HIS A 142 12.66 -8.57 3.54
N ASN A 143 13.40 -8.68 2.44
CA ASN A 143 14.87 -8.69 2.41
C ASN A 143 15.50 -7.32 2.09
N THR A 144 14.73 -6.24 2.17
CA THR A 144 15.24 -4.92 1.80
C THR A 144 14.75 -3.85 2.76
N LEU A 145 15.71 -3.19 3.41
CA LEU A 145 15.53 -1.91 4.09
C LEU A 145 16.48 -0.90 3.47
N ILE A 146 15.94 0.23 3.03
CA ILE A 146 16.71 1.36 2.52
C ILE A 146 16.48 2.52 3.48
N LEU A 147 17.55 3.18 3.91
CA LEU A 147 17.51 4.35 4.76
C LEU A 147 18.17 5.54 4.05
N THR A 148 17.60 6.72 4.21
CA THR A 148 18.16 8.00 3.76
C THR A 148 17.72 9.15 4.68
N GLY A 149 18.07 10.39 4.36
CA GLY A 149 17.59 11.60 5.04
C GLY A 149 16.67 12.41 4.12
N ASP A 150 15.74 13.16 4.71
CA ASP A 150 14.76 13.93 3.93
C ASP A 150 15.26 15.28 3.40
N ARG A 151 16.50 15.70 3.72
CA ARG A 151 17.09 16.97 3.27
C ARG A 151 18.18 16.84 2.22
N ASP A 152 18.40 15.63 1.72
CA ASP A 152 19.31 15.37 0.61
C ASP A 152 18.48 14.84 -0.57
N GLU A 153 18.15 15.74 -1.49
CA GLU A 153 17.26 15.43 -2.61
C GLU A 153 17.87 14.39 -3.56
N ASP A 154 19.19 14.40 -3.77
CA ASP A 154 19.87 13.43 -4.62
C ASP A 154 19.82 12.03 -3.99
N SER A 155 20.11 11.94 -2.68
CA SER A 155 20.01 10.69 -1.92
C SER A 155 18.58 10.16 -1.86
N LEU A 156 17.60 11.03 -1.65
CA LEU A 156 16.18 10.66 -1.63
C LEU A 156 15.73 10.16 -3.01
N SER A 157 16.15 10.81 -4.10
CA SER A 157 15.88 10.39 -5.48
C SER A 157 16.48 9.01 -5.76
N ALA A 158 17.73 8.78 -5.34
CA ALA A 158 18.40 7.49 -5.48
C ALA A 158 17.67 6.39 -4.69
N ALA A 159 17.29 6.68 -3.44
CA ALA A 159 16.56 5.74 -2.59
C ALA A 159 15.17 5.40 -3.15
N LEU A 160 14.42 6.37 -3.69
CA LEU A 160 13.13 6.14 -4.36
C LEU A 160 13.26 5.22 -5.57
N ARG A 161 14.30 5.41 -6.39
CA ARG A 161 14.56 4.57 -7.57
C ARG A 161 14.95 3.15 -7.16
N LEU A 162 15.80 3.01 -6.15
CA LEU A 162 16.19 1.71 -5.62
C LEU A 162 14.99 0.98 -4.99
N ALA A 163 14.14 1.70 -4.25
CA ALA A 163 12.93 1.14 -3.66
C ALA A 163 11.97 0.63 -4.75
N ARG A 164 11.79 1.39 -5.83
CA ARG A 164 11.02 0.96 -7.00
C ARG A 164 11.55 -0.34 -7.59
N GLU A 165 12.85 -0.37 -7.93
CA GLU A 165 13.47 -1.56 -8.52
C GLU A 165 13.35 -2.78 -7.61
N SER A 166 13.59 -2.59 -6.31
CA SER A 166 13.47 -3.67 -5.32
C SER A 166 12.03 -4.18 -5.21
N TRP A 167 11.05 -3.27 -5.25
CA TRP A 167 9.63 -3.58 -5.15
C TRP A 167 9.09 -4.31 -6.39
N GLU A 168 9.48 -3.87 -7.60
CA GLU A 168 9.07 -4.49 -8.87
C GLU A 168 9.57 -5.94 -9.00
N ASN A 169 10.68 -6.29 -8.34
CA ASN A 169 11.29 -7.62 -8.39
C ASN A 169 10.94 -8.49 -7.16
N GLU A 170 10.17 -7.99 -6.21
CA GLU A 170 9.82 -8.69 -4.98
C GLU A 170 8.51 -9.49 -5.18
N PRO A 171 8.51 -10.83 -5.04
CA PRO A 171 7.30 -11.64 -5.22
C PRO A 171 6.16 -11.31 -4.25
N ARG A 172 6.51 -10.81 -3.04
CA ARG A 172 5.54 -10.41 -2.02
C ARG A 172 5.98 -9.07 -1.41
N PRO A 173 5.74 -7.96 -2.12
CA PRO A 173 6.21 -6.68 -1.67
C PRO A 173 5.46 -6.22 -0.42
N VAL A 174 6.13 -5.35 0.34
CA VAL A 174 5.57 -4.77 1.56
C VAL A 174 5.04 -3.37 1.24
N SER A 175 5.90 -2.44 0.85
CA SER A 175 5.51 -1.11 0.41
C SER A 175 6.66 -0.40 -0.31
N VAL A 176 6.40 0.16 -1.49
CA VAL A 176 7.35 1.01 -2.20
C VAL A 176 7.42 2.42 -1.61
N LEU A 177 6.37 2.84 -0.87
CA LEU A 177 6.30 4.17 -0.30
C LEU A 177 7.20 4.34 0.94
N PRO A 178 7.93 5.46 1.05
CA PRO A 178 8.72 5.75 2.24
C PRO A 178 7.87 6.18 3.43
N VAL A 179 8.40 5.91 4.61
CA VAL A 179 8.00 6.56 5.86
C VAL A 179 9.12 7.45 6.38
N VAL A 180 8.76 8.53 7.05
CA VAL A 180 9.71 9.46 7.66
C VAL A 180 9.54 9.52 9.16
N ARG A 181 10.66 9.49 9.90
CA ARG A 181 10.65 9.51 11.36
C ARG A 181 10.66 10.95 11.87
N ARG A 182 9.53 11.37 12.44
CA ARG A 182 9.38 12.65 13.12
C ARG A 182 9.25 12.40 14.63
N GLY A 183 10.30 12.67 15.39
CA GLY A 183 10.38 12.31 16.80
C GLY A 183 10.34 10.79 17.03
N SER A 184 9.34 10.31 17.77
CA SER A 184 9.15 8.88 18.06
C SER A 184 8.21 8.15 17.09
N ARG A 185 7.65 8.82 16.09
CA ARG A 185 6.64 8.26 15.19
C ARG A 185 7.13 8.22 13.74
N TRP A 186 6.73 7.17 13.04
CA TRP A 186 6.82 7.11 11.58
C TRP A 186 5.57 7.71 10.96
N GLN A 187 5.76 8.53 9.95
CA GLN A 187 4.70 9.26 9.25
C GLN A 187 4.88 9.13 7.75
N GLU A 188 3.85 9.51 7.01
CA GLU A 188 3.93 9.68 5.57
C GLU A 188 5.00 10.71 5.19
N LEU A 189 5.86 10.38 4.23
CA LEU A 189 6.68 11.40 3.60
C LEU A 189 5.83 12.22 2.63
N VAL A 190 5.59 13.49 2.96
CA VAL A 190 4.89 14.44 2.11
C VAL A 190 5.90 15.45 1.57
N LEU A 191 6.03 15.50 0.24
CA LEU A 191 6.90 16.45 -0.45
C LEU A 191 6.06 17.59 -1.06
N PRO A 192 6.53 18.86 -1.01
CA PRO A 192 5.86 19.95 -1.70
C PRO A 192 5.99 19.79 -3.22
N ARG A 193 5.03 20.35 -3.98
CA ARG A 193 5.01 20.26 -5.46
C ARG A 193 6.29 20.75 -6.15
N GLY A 194 7.03 21.68 -5.53
CA GLY A 194 8.29 22.20 -6.06
C GLY A 194 9.52 21.33 -5.77
N HIS A 195 9.39 20.24 -5.02
CA HIS A 195 10.49 19.34 -4.67
C HIS A 195 10.85 18.44 -5.86
N GLY A 196 12.13 18.20 -6.16
CA GLY A 196 12.52 17.44 -7.36
C GLY A 196 12.07 15.98 -7.34
N CYS A 197 11.96 15.39 -6.15
CA CYS A 197 11.39 14.04 -5.97
C CYS A 197 9.85 13.96 -5.98
N PHE A 198 9.12 15.07 -6.14
CA PHE A 198 7.65 15.09 -6.00
C PHE A 198 6.96 14.14 -7.00
N GLU A 199 7.28 14.25 -8.29
CA GLU A 199 6.65 13.42 -9.33
C GLU A 199 7.01 11.95 -9.20
N LEU A 200 8.25 11.64 -8.81
CA LEU A 200 8.69 10.26 -8.60
C LEU A 200 7.93 9.63 -7.43
N LEU A 201 7.85 10.31 -6.28
CA LEU A 201 7.09 9.81 -5.15
C LEU A 201 5.60 9.66 -5.50
N ARG A 202 5.05 10.58 -6.31
CA ARG A 202 3.66 10.50 -6.77
C ARG A 202 3.42 9.32 -7.69
N GLU A 203 4.31 9.05 -8.64
CA GLU A 203 4.27 7.85 -9.48
C GLU A 203 4.20 6.58 -8.63
N LEU A 204 5.09 6.45 -7.64
CA LEU A 204 5.14 5.29 -6.76
C LEU A 204 3.85 5.10 -5.95
N ARG A 205 3.19 6.19 -5.52
CA ARG A 205 1.88 6.13 -4.84
C ARG A 205 0.81 5.54 -5.73
N VAL A 206 0.77 5.96 -6.98
CA VAL A 206 -0.20 5.46 -7.96
C VAL A 206 0.07 3.99 -8.28
N CYS A 207 1.35 3.61 -8.45
CA CYS A 207 1.74 2.23 -8.70
C CYS A 207 1.38 1.29 -7.53
N GLU A 208 1.69 1.68 -6.29
CA GLU A 208 1.34 0.88 -5.11
C GLU A 208 -0.18 0.72 -4.98
N ALA A 209 -0.93 1.82 -5.12
CA ALA A 209 -2.38 1.77 -5.09
C ALA A 209 -2.93 0.81 -6.15
N ALA A 210 -2.42 0.88 -7.39
CA ALA A 210 -2.83 0.01 -8.48
C ALA A 210 -2.58 -1.47 -8.15
N GLN A 211 -1.40 -1.80 -7.62
CA GLN A 211 -1.08 -3.17 -7.20
C GLN A 211 -2.01 -3.66 -6.09
N LEU A 212 -2.28 -2.85 -5.05
CA LEU A 212 -3.15 -3.26 -3.95
C LEU A 212 -4.58 -3.57 -4.43
N TYR A 213 -5.11 -2.81 -5.40
CA TYR A 213 -6.39 -3.14 -6.01
C TYR A 213 -6.31 -4.39 -6.90
N GLU A 214 -5.20 -4.59 -7.62
CA GLU A 214 -4.98 -5.77 -8.46
C GLU A 214 -4.95 -7.05 -7.63
N GLU A 215 -4.23 -7.07 -6.50
CA GLU A 215 -4.18 -8.21 -5.56
C GLU A 215 -5.57 -8.56 -4.99
N GLN A 216 -6.40 -7.55 -4.74
CA GLN A 216 -7.75 -7.74 -4.21
C GLN A 216 -8.76 -8.22 -5.27
N THR A 217 -8.54 -7.88 -6.54
CA THR A 217 -9.55 -8.01 -7.61
C THR A 217 -10.03 -9.46 -7.83
N PRO A 218 -9.15 -10.47 -7.97
CA PRO A 218 -9.57 -11.86 -8.18
C PRO A 218 -10.44 -12.39 -7.04
N ALA A 219 -10.08 -12.08 -5.78
CA ALA A 219 -10.81 -12.54 -4.61
C ALA A 219 -12.25 -12.00 -4.59
N LEU A 220 -12.41 -10.69 -4.85
CA LEU A 220 -13.71 -10.06 -4.94
C LEU A 220 -14.53 -10.58 -6.12
N GLN A 221 -13.92 -10.71 -7.30
CA GLN A 221 -14.60 -11.19 -8.49
C GLN A 221 -15.18 -12.58 -8.24
N SER A 222 -14.37 -13.52 -7.72
CA SER A 222 -14.85 -14.85 -7.36
C SER A 222 -15.91 -14.82 -6.25
N TRP A 223 -15.83 -13.90 -5.29
CA TRP A 223 -16.82 -13.77 -4.22
C TRP A 223 -18.21 -13.41 -4.75
N TYR A 224 -18.30 -12.44 -5.67
CA TYR A 224 -19.57 -12.07 -6.31
C TYR A 224 -20.10 -13.16 -7.26
N GLU A 225 -19.22 -13.79 -8.03
CA GLU A 225 -19.57 -14.90 -8.94
C GLU A 225 -20.22 -16.07 -8.18
N ARG A 226 -19.67 -16.46 -7.02
CA ARG A 226 -20.24 -17.54 -6.18
C ARG A 226 -21.65 -17.22 -5.66
N ARG A 227 -21.99 -15.93 -5.56
CA ARG A 227 -23.29 -15.44 -5.11
C ARG A 227 -24.28 -15.23 -6.27
N GLY A 228 -23.85 -15.48 -7.50
CA GLY A 228 -24.65 -15.22 -8.71
C GLY A 228 -24.89 -13.74 -8.95
N GLU A 229 -24.04 -12.87 -8.40
CA GLU A 229 -24.10 -11.43 -8.62
C GLU A 229 -23.16 -11.07 -9.78
N ASP A 230 -23.71 -10.57 -10.89
CA ASP A 230 -22.93 -10.09 -12.04
C ASP A 230 -22.36 -8.70 -11.75
N VAL A 231 -21.24 -8.68 -11.01
CA VAL A 231 -20.52 -7.48 -10.62
C VAL A 231 -19.14 -7.50 -11.22
N TYR A 232 -18.81 -6.45 -11.96
CA TYR A 232 -17.48 -6.24 -12.50
C TYR A 232 -16.59 -5.54 -11.47
N VAL A 233 -15.49 -6.17 -11.07
CA VAL A 233 -14.50 -5.55 -10.18
C VAL A 233 -13.49 -4.75 -11.02
N ALA A 234 -13.68 -3.43 -11.08
CA ALA A 234 -12.84 -2.56 -11.90
C ALA A 234 -11.41 -2.46 -11.35
N ARG A 235 -10.45 -2.31 -12.28
CA ARG A 235 -9.03 -2.09 -11.96
C ARG A 235 -8.74 -0.61 -11.77
N LEU A 236 -7.72 -0.31 -10.97
CA LEU A 236 -7.12 1.01 -10.90
C LEU A 236 -5.95 1.06 -11.88
N MET A 237 -5.94 2.05 -12.77
CA MET A 237 -4.88 2.21 -13.76
C MET A 237 -3.98 3.38 -13.39
N ALA A 238 -2.67 3.19 -13.53
CA ALA A 238 -1.72 4.29 -13.54
C ALA A 238 -1.70 4.93 -14.94
N SER A 239 -2.02 6.21 -15.03
CA SER A 239 -1.97 6.98 -16.27
C SER A 239 -1.00 8.14 -16.13
N LYS A 240 -0.16 8.37 -17.14
CA LYS A 240 0.74 9.52 -17.17
C LYS A 240 0.16 10.56 -18.13
N HIS A 241 -0.12 11.75 -17.62
CA HIS A 241 -0.55 12.87 -18.44
C HIS A 241 0.58 13.28 -19.40
N THR A 242 0.30 13.26 -20.69
CA THR A 242 1.31 13.41 -21.75
C THR A 242 1.97 14.79 -21.77
N GLU A 243 1.25 15.85 -21.42
CA GLU A 243 1.77 17.23 -21.46
C GLU A 243 2.49 17.64 -20.18
N THR A 244 2.02 17.16 -19.02
CA THR A 244 2.52 17.60 -17.71
C THR A 244 3.45 16.58 -17.06
N GLY A 245 3.47 15.35 -17.57
CA GLY A 245 4.23 14.24 -16.99
C GLY A 245 3.65 13.69 -15.69
N HIS A 246 2.54 14.26 -15.19
CA HIS A 246 1.91 13.89 -13.93
C HIS A 246 1.29 12.49 -13.99
N PHE A 247 1.56 11.66 -13.00
CA PHE A 247 0.95 10.33 -12.84
C PHE A 247 -0.36 10.38 -12.07
N ASN A 248 -1.48 10.08 -12.70
CA ASN A 248 -2.78 10.00 -12.05
C ASN A 248 -3.27 8.56 -12.01
N SER A 249 -4.01 8.23 -10.95
CA SER A 249 -4.81 7.02 -10.90
C SER A 249 -6.17 7.21 -11.59
N VAL A 250 -6.55 6.25 -12.44
CA VAL A 250 -7.79 6.29 -13.23
C VAL A 250 -8.61 5.03 -13.00
N ALA A 251 -9.91 5.17 -12.79
CA ALA A 251 -10.88 4.08 -12.82
C ALA A 251 -11.87 4.28 -13.97
N VAL A 252 -12.34 3.18 -14.59
CA VAL A 252 -13.33 3.24 -15.68
C VAL A 252 -14.70 2.87 -15.15
N TRP A 253 -15.65 3.79 -15.32
CA TRP A 253 -17.07 3.55 -15.10
C TRP A 253 -17.73 3.29 -16.44
N SER A 254 -18.05 2.02 -16.72
CA SER A 254 -18.70 1.60 -17.96
C SER A 254 -20.22 1.67 -17.85
N LYS A 255 -20.87 2.22 -18.88
CA LYS A 255 -22.34 2.26 -18.97
C LYS A 255 -22.93 0.85 -19.03
N GLY A 256 -23.98 0.64 -18.24
CA GLY A 256 -24.73 -0.62 -18.22
C GLY A 256 -24.06 -1.75 -17.42
N VAL A 257 -22.96 -1.49 -16.72
CA VAL A 257 -22.22 -2.51 -15.96
C VAL A 257 -22.29 -2.21 -14.46
N ASP A 258 -22.84 -3.14 -13.66
CA ASP A 258 -22.75 -3.08 -12.19
C ASP A 258 -21.29 -3.26 -11.79
N THR A 259 -20.66 -2.19 -11.30
CA THR A 259 -19.20 -2.11 -11.15
C THR A 259 -18.81 -1.78 -9.73
N LEU A 260 -17.80 -2.48 -9.20
CA LEU A 260 -17.05 -2.05 -8.03
C LEU A 260 -15.86 -1.18 -8.44
N LEU A 261 -16.06 0.14 -8.43
CA LEU A 261 -15.03 1.12 -8.74
C LEU A 261 -14.01 1.23 -7.60
N PRO A 262 -12.70 1.14 -7.90
CA PRO A 262 -11.67 1.52 -6.95
C PRO A 262 -11.69 3.04 -6.72
N GLN A 263 -11.22 3.48 -5.56
CA GLN A 263 -10.96 4.91 -5.34
C GLN A 263 -9.79 5.35 -6.22
N ALA A 264 -10.04 6.31 -7.11
CA ALA A 264 -9.11 6.86 -8.07
C ALA A 264 -9.06 8.39 -7.98
N GLU A 265 -8.06 9.02 -8.58
CA GLU A 265 -8.02 10.47 -8.73
C GLU A 265 -8.91 10.94 -9.87
N GLN A 266 -9.09 10.12 -10.91
CA GLN A 266 -9.96 10.41 -12.04
C GLN A 266 -10.86 9.23 -12.40
N ILE A 267 -12.08 9.54 -12.83
CA ILE A 267 -13.04 8.58 -13.33
C ILE A 267 -13.22 8.81 -14.83
N ALA A 268 -12.99 7.77 -15.62
CA ALA A 268 -13.29 7.75 -17.05
C ALA A 268 -14.68 7.16 -17.26
N PHE A 269 -15.62 7.98 -17.75
CA PHE A 269 -16.95 7.53 -18.14
C PHE A 269 -16.89 6.92 -19.53
N TYR A 270 -17.24 5.64 -19.65
CA TYR A 270 -17.10 4.88 -20.89
C TYR A 270 -18.44 4.35 -21.36
N ASP A 271 -18.78 4.60 -22.63
CA ASP A 271 -19.96 4.04 -23.29
C ASP A 271 -19.50 2.97 -24.31
N PRO A 272 -19.75 1.67 -24.05
CA PRO A 272 -19.39 0.60 -24.97
C PRO A 272 -20.20 0.64 -26.28
N ASP A 273 -21.37 1.28 -26.28
CA ASP A 273 -22.27 1.33 -27.43
C ASP A 273 -21.99 2.51 -28.37
N GLU A 274 -21.13 3.47 -27.96
CA GLU A 274 -20.81 4.65 -28.77
C GLU A 274 -19.58 4.39 -29.68
N GLY A 275 -19.84 3.98 -30.93
CA GLY A 275 -18.82 3.69 -31.95
C GLY A 275 -18.36 2.23 -31.97
N GLU A 276 -17.51 1.84 -32.93
CA GLU A 276 -17.13 0.43 -33.12
C GLU A 276 -16.34 -0.20 -31.96
N LYS A 277 -15.69 0.60 -31.11
CA LYS A 277 -14.88 0.14 -29.97
C LYS A 277 -15.34 0.74 -28.63
N GLY A 278 -16.54 1.32 -28.60
CA GLY A 278 -16.97 2.21 -27.54
C GLY A 278 -16.12 3.48 -27.42
N LYS A 279 -16.50 4.38 -26.52
CA LYS A 279 -15.89 5.70 -26.37
C LYS A 279 -15.86 6.17 -24.93
N THR A 280 -14.74 6.77 -24.54
CA THR A 280 -14.66 7.56 -23.31
C THR A 280 -15.37 8.89 -23.52
N LEU A 281 -16.48 9.10 -22.82
CA LEU A 281 -17.31 10.29 -22.89
C LEU A 281 -16.65 11.49 -22.21
N ALA A 282 -16.06 11.26 -21.04
CA ALA A 282 -15.31 12.25 -20.28
C ALA A 282 -14.35 11.56 -19.29
N MET A 283 -13.30 12.28 -18.89
CA MET A 283 -12.43 11.92 -17.79
C MET A 283 -12.45 13.06 -16.76
N VAL A 284 -12.91 12.77 -15.55
CA VAL A 284 -13.24 13.79 -14.54
C VAL A 284 -12.58 13.45 -13.20
N ASP A 285 -12.08 14.47 -12.50
CA ASP A 285 -11.55 14.35 -11.14
C ASP A 285 -12.60 13.75 -10.19
N SER A 286 -12.16 12.77 -9.38
CA SER A 286 -13.08 11.99 -8.54
C SER A 286 -13.78 12.84 -7.49
N ASP A 287 -13.19 13.95 -7.02
CA ASP A 287 -13.84 14.85 -6.06
C ASP A 287 -15.08 15.56 -6.65
N LEU A 288 -15.04 15.90 -7.94
CA LEU A 288 -16.21 16.40 -8.67
C LEU A 288 -17.26 15.31 -8.88
N VAL A 289 -16.83 14.09 -9.21
CA VAL A 289 -17.74 12.95 -9.37
C VAL A 289 -18.45 12.63 -8.05
N GLU A 290 -17.71 12.48 -6.95
CA GLU A 290 -18.26 12.19 -5.62
C GLU A 290 -19.23 13.27 -5.15
N SER A 291 -18.92 14.56 -5.38
CA SER A 291 -19.78 15.66 -4.93
C SER A 291 -21.05 15.88 -5.77
N ARG A 292 -21.06 15.46 -7.03
CA ARG A 292 -22.20 15.67 -7.94
C ARG A 292 -23.03 14.42 -8.20
N LEU A 293 -22.43 13.25 -8.01
CA LEU A 293 -23.05 11.95 -8.29
C LEU A 293 -23.09 11.06 -7.05
N GLU A 294 -23.11 11.63 -5.83
CA GLU A 294 -23.16 10.87 -4.57
C GLU A 294 -24.28 9.81 -4.58
N THR A 295 -25.44 10.12 -5.14
CA THR A 295 -26.58 9.18 -5.22
C THR A 295 -26.34 7.96 -6.10
N HIS A 296 -25.31 8.00 -6.96
CA HIS A 296 -24.92 6.88 -7.84
C HIS A 296 -23.81 6.02 -7.21
N LEU A 297 -23.16 6.52 -6.15
CA LEU A 297 -21.99 5.91 -5.52
C LEU A 297 -22.37 5.22 -4.21
N GLU A 298 -22.64 3.92 -4.27
CA GLU A 298 -22.88 3.12 -3.07
C GLU A 298 -21.54 2.85 -2.35
N ARG A 299 -21.42 3.32 -1.11
CA ARG A 299 -20.22 3.08 -0.28
C ARG A 299 -20.17 1.60 0.14
N THR A 300 -18.98 1.00 0.08
CA THR A 300 -18.74 -0.38 0.50
C THR A 300 -17.73 -0.47 1.63
N ASP A 301 -17.71 -1.59 2.34
CA ASP A 301 -16.78 -1.84 3.47
C ASP A 301 -15.44 -2.47 3.02
N HIS A 302 -15.20 -2.57 1.71
CA HIS A 302 -13.96 -3.13 1.17
C HIS A 302 -12.73 -2.32 1.58
N VAL A 303 -11.59 -3.00 1.71
CA VAL A 303 -10.29 -2.35 1.92
C VAL A 303 -9.26 -2.96 0.96
N PRO A 304 -8.64 -2.17 0.06
CA PRO A 304 -8.88 -0.74 -0.19
C PRO A 304 -10.34 -0.42 -0.59
N LYS A 305 -10.76 0.83 -0.35
CA LYS A 305 -12.15 1.29 -0.47
C LYS A 305 -12.63 1.19 -1.91
N ARG A 306 -13.86 0.70 -2.09
CA ARG A 306 -14.55 0.70 -3.39
C ARG A 306 -15.92 1.37 -3.29
N PHE A 307 -16.40 1.85 -4.43
CA PHE A 307 -17.78 2.29 -4.60
C PHE A 307 -18.49 1.31 -5.54
N ARG A 308 -19.70 0.86 -5.17
CA ARG A 308 -20.54 0.12 -6.11
C ARG A 308 -21.36 1.11 -6.92
N VAL A 309 -21.31 0.98 -8.24
CA VAL A 309 -22.06 1.81 -9.18
C VAL A 309 -22.94 0.92 -10.04
N ARG A 310 -24.24 1.15 -9.97
CA ARG A 310 -25.26 0.31 -10.66
C ARG A 310 -25.93 1.04 -11.80
N THR A 311 -26.00 2.36 -11.71
CA THR A 311 -26.66 3.24 -12.67
C THR A 311 -25.65 4.14 -13.30
N PHE A 312 -25.70 4.32 -14.61
CA PHE A 312 -24.82 5.24 -15.32
C PHE A 312 -25.41 6.66 -15.34
N PRO A 313 -24.62 7.72 -15.08
CA PRO A 313 -25.11 9.10 -15.14
C PRO A 313 -25.60 9.48 -16.54
N THR A 314 -26.48 10.48 -16.63
CA THR A 314 -26.93 10.99 -17.93
C THR A 314 -25.79 11.71 -18.66
N LEU A 315 -25.85 11.74 -20.00
CA LEU A 315 -24.89 12.49 -20.82
C LEU A 315 -24.82 13.97 -20.42
N GLU A 316 -25.97 14.56 -20.07
CA GLU A 316 -26.02 15.93 -19.56
C GLU A 316 -25.25 16.09 -18.24
N ALA A 317 -25.41 15.15 -17.29
CA ALA A 317 -24.67 15.20 -16.03
C ALA A 317 -23.15 15.05 -16.25
N ILE A 318 -22.74 14.16 -17.15
CA ILE A 318 -21.33 13.96 -17.54
C ILE A 318 -20.76 15.23 -18.18
N GLU A 319 -21.53 15.87 -19.06
CA GLU A 319 -21.12 17.12 -19.71
C GLU A 319 -21.01 18.28 -18.71
N GLN A 320 -21.94 18.39 -17.74
CA GLN A 320 -21.84 19.39 -16.67
C GLN A 320 -20.58 19.18 -15.81
N LEU A 321 -20.22 17.93 -15.51
CA LEU A 321 -18.98 17.61 -14.82
C LEU A 321 -17.75 18.05 -15.60
N ARG A 322 -17.71 17.77 -16.91
CA ARG A 322 -16.61 18.21 -17.81
C ARG A 322 -16.45 19.74 -17.79
N LEU A 323 -17.56 20.47 -17.95
CA LEU A 323 -17.57 21.94 -17.93
C LEU A 323 -17.16 22.53 -16.55
N LEU A 324 -17.48 21.85 -15.45
CA LEU A 324 -17.03 22.25 -14.12
C LEU A 324 -15.50 22.07 -13.95
N GLN A 325 -14.98 20.94 -14.43
CA GLN A 325 -13.53 20.68 -14.40
C GLN A 325 -12.75 21.69 -15.24
N GLU A 326 -13.21 22.01 -16.45
CA GLU A 326 -12.57 23.02 -17.32
C GLU A 326 -12.53 24.40 -16.67
N ARG A 327 -13.61 24.80 -16.00
CA ARG A 327 -13.66 26.04 -15.22
C ARG A 327 -12.66 26.03 -14.05
N ARG A 328 -12.52 24.90 -13.35
CA ARG A 328 -11.54 24.73 -12.27
C ARG A 328 -10.10 24.86 -12.80
N ALA A 329 -9.79 24.22 -13.92
CA ALA A 329 -8.48 24.30 -14.55
C ALA A 329 -8.16 25.73 -15.02
N GLY A 330 -9.12 26.40 -15.67
CA GLY A 330 -8.98 27.79 -16.12
C GLY A 330 -8.78 28.78 -14.97
N ALA A 331 -9.51 28.63 -13.87
CA ALA A 331 -9.34 29.45 -12.67
C ALA A 331 -7.97 29.25 -11.99
N GLY A 332 -7.51 28.00 -11.91
CA GLY A 332 -6.17 27.69 -11.38
C GLY A 332 -5.04 28.28 -12.23
N ALA A 333 -5.17 28.22 -13.56
CA ALA A 333 -4.20 28.79 -14.49
C ALA A 333 -4.19 30.34 -14.50
N ALA A 334 -5.30 31.00 -14.12
CA ALA A 334 -5.36 32.45 -13.95
C ALA A 334 -4.71 32.91 -12.63
N ALA A 335 -4.91 32.17 -11.54
CA ALA A 335 -4.34 32.46 -10.23
C ALA A 335 -2.82 32.21 -10.14
N GLY A 336 -2.27 31.26 -10.92
CA GLY A 336 -0.83 31.01 -10.98
C GLY A 336 -0.02 31.99 -11.84
N ARG A 337 -0.68 32.96 -12.48
CA ARG A 337 -0.05 33.98 -13.35
C ARG A 337 -0.11 35.40 -12.77
N SER A 338 -0.70 35.59 -11.58
CA SER A 338 -0.73 36.87 -10.84
C SER A 338 0.27 36.87 -9.71
#